data_AF-A0A3S8RTQ9-F1
#
_entry.id   AF-A0A3S8RTQ9-F1
#
_cell.length_a   1.000
_cell.length_b   1.000
_cell.length_c   1.000
_cell.angle_alpha   90.00
_cell.angle_beta   90.00
_cell.angle_gamma   90.00
#
_symmetry.space_group_name_H-M   'P 1'
#
loop_
_entity.id
_entity.type
_entity.pdbx_description
1 polymer ?
#
loop_
_entity_poly.entity_id
_entity_poly.type
_entity_poly.pdbx_seq_one_letter_code
_entity_poly.pdbx_strand_id
1 'polypeptide(L)'
;MRKKILIFGLIFVFLVIGGIFASLQIKYKSLEKSLKNYLISEQGYSESDILSVKAKLSKMPQFPVYVRFADDPDTVYIFTDRGASDWTQVDPSTPQRLRKEVNMK
;
A
#
# COMPACT_ATOMS: atom_id res chain seq x y z
N MET A 1 35.09 -30.76 7.04
CA MET A 1 34.98 -29.31 7.34
C MET A 1 34.39 -28.49 6.20
N ARG A 2 34.85 -28.64 4.94
CA ARG A 2 34.31 -27.92 3.75
C ARG A 2 32.78 -28.01 3.56
N LYS A 3 32.19 -29.21 3.76
CA LYS A 3 30.72 -29.41 3.68
C LYS A 3 29.93 -28.61 4.73
N LYS A 4 30.47 -28.46 5.94
CA LYS A 4 29.83 -27.67 7.00
C LYS A 4 29.84 -26.17 6.66
N ILE A 5 30.95 -25.67 6.12
CA ILE A 5 31.07 -24.27 5.66
C ILE A 5 30.07 -23.97 4.54
N LEU A 6 29.89 -24.89 3.59
CA LEU A 6 28.88 -24.75 2.51
C LEU A 6 27.45 -24.70 3.07
N ILE A 7 27.12 -25.55 4.04
CA ILE A 7 25.79 -25.55 4.68
C ILE A 7 25.55 -24.23 5.42
N PHE A 8 26.52 -23.75 6.20
CA PHE A 8 26.41 -22.46 6.88
C PHE A 8 26.27 -21.28 5.91
N GLY A 9 27.03 -21.30 4.80
CA GLY A 9 26.90 -20.30 3.75
C GLY A 9 25.50 -20.28 3.14
N LEU A 10 24.94 -21.46 2.86
CA LEU A 10 23.58 -21.58 2.30
C LEU A 10 22.52 -21.05 3.27
N ILE A 11 22.61 -21.41 4.55
CA ILE A 11 21.70 -20.91 5.60
C ILE A 11 21.79 -19.38 5.71
N PHE A 12 23.00 -18.83 5.65
CA PHE A 12 23.20 -17.38 5.70
C PHE A 12 22.55 -16.67 4.52
N VAL A 13 22.68 -17.21 3.30
CA VAL A 13 22.00 -16.67 2.10
C VAL A 13 20.48 -16.67 2.28
N PHE A 14 19.90 -17.77 2.79
CA PHE A 14 18.46 -17.83 3.07
C PHE A 14 18.02 -16.82 4.13
N LEU A 15 18.82 -16.60 5.19
CA LEU A 15 18.52 -15.59 6.20
C LEU A 15 18.51 -14.18 5.61
N VAL A 16 19.45 -13.84 4.74
CA VAL A 16 19.50 -12.53 4.09
C VAL A 16 18.27 -12.31 3.20
N ILE A 17 17.93 -13.29 2.36
CA ILE A 17 16.74 -13.21 1.48
C ILE A 17 15.45 -13.11 2.32
N GLY A 18 15.34 -13.92 3.38
CA GLY A 18 14.22 -13.89 4.32
C GLY A 18 14.07 -12.54 5.02
N GLY A 19 15.19 -11.94 5.46
CA GLY A 19 15.20 -10.61 6.08
C GLY A 19 14.71 -9.51 5.14
N ILE A 20 15.16 -9.52 3.89
CA ILE A 20 14.70 -8.56 2.86
C ILE A 20 13.20 -8.72 2.63
N PHE A 21 12.71 -9.95 2.47
CA PHE A 21 11.29 -10.21 2.26
C PHE A 21 10.43 -9.75 3.45
N ALA A 22 10.86 -10.05 4.69
CA ALA A 22 10.17 -9.62 5.89
C ALA A 22 10.10 -8.08 6.00
N SER A 23 11.22 -7.40 5.76
CA SER A 23 11.27 -5.93 5.74
C SER A 23 10.29 -5.33 4.72
N LEU A 24 10.20 -5.91 3.52
CA LEU A 24 9.29 -5.45 2.49
C LEU A 24 7.81 -5.64 2.89
N GLN A 25 7.48 -6.77 3.51
CA GLN A 25 6.13 -7.05 4.02
C GLN A 25 5.73 -6.09 5.15
N ILE A 26 6.66 -5.77 6.07
CA ILE A 26 6.44 -4.79 7.13
C ILE A 26 6.14 -3.41 6.51
N LYS A 27 6.91 -3.01 5.50
CA LYS A 27 6.71 -1.74 4.79
C LYS A 27 5.33 -1.69 4.11
N TYR A 28 4.92 -2.75 3.42
CA TYR A 28 3.59 -2.82 2.81
C TYR A 28 2.47 -2.66 3.84
N LYS A 29 2.52 -3.43 4.93
CA LYS A 29 1.51 -3.35 6.00
C LYS A 29 1.46 -1.98 6.65
N SER A 30 2.62 -1.34 6.83
CA SER A 30 2.71 0.01 7.38
C SER A 30 2.02 1.03 6.47
N LEU A 31 2.27 0.96 5.16
CA LEU A 31 1.66 1.85 4.18
C LEU A 31 0.14 1.63 4.06
N GLU A 32 -0.29 0.36 4.01
CA GLU A 32 -1.71 0.01 3.99
C GLU A 32 -2.45 0.55 5.22
N LYS A 33 -1.85 0.37 6.41
CA LYS A 33 -2.43 0.88 7.67
C LYS A 33 -2.45 2.41 7.71
N SER A 34 -1.36 3.06 7.30
CA SER A 34 -1.25 4.52 7.30
C SER A 34 -2.25 5.15 6.32
N LEU A 35 -2.41 4.60 5.11
CA LEU A 35 -3.41 5.11 4.18
C LEU A 35 -4.83 4.86 4.68
N LYS A 36 -5.12 3.67 5.24
CA LYS A 36 -6.44 3.39 5.83
C LYS A 36 -6.77 4.42 6.92
N ASN A 37 -5.82 4.72 7.79
CA ASN A 37 -5.99 5.73 8.84
C ASN A 37 -6.24 7.13 8.25
N TYR A 38 -5.47 7.55 7.24
CA TYR A 38 -5.68 8.82 6.55
C TYR A 38 -7.09 8.92 5.95
N LEU A 39 -7.53 7.88 5.24
CA LEU A 39 -8.87 7.86 4.64
C LEU A 39 -9.97 7.99 5.70
N ILE A 40 -9.81 7.34 6.86
CA ILE A 40 -10.83 7.38 7.92
C ILE A 40 -10.78 8.69 8.70
N SER A 41 -9.60 9.07 9.18
CA SER A 41 -9.43 10.18 10.13
C SER A 41 -9.45 11.54 9.45
N GLU A 42 -8.90 11.66 8.24
CA GLU A 42 -8.76 12.95 7.55
C GLU A 42 -9.78 13.11 6.42
N GLN A 43 -10.10 12.04 5.68
CA GLN A 43 -11.07 12.08 4.58
C GLN A 43 -12.50 11.66 5.00
N GLY A 44 -12.70 11.24 6.25
CA GLY A 44 -14.02 10.95 6.82
C GLY A 44 -14.66 9.65 6.34
N TYR A 45 -13.90 8.73 5.73
CA TYR A 45 -14.42 7.43 5.33
C TYR A 45 -14.74 6.55 6.55
N SER A 46 -15.81 5.75 6.45
CA SER A 46 -16.03 4.65 7.37
C SER A 46 -15.21 3.42 6.96
N GLU A 47 -15.01 2.47 7.89
CA GLU A 47 -14.33 1.21 7.54
C GLU A 47 -15.09 0.42 6.46
N SER A 48 -16.42 0.49 6.45
CA SER A 48 -17.27 -0.18 5.46
C SER A 48 -17.15 0.40 4.06
N ASP A 49 -16.72 1.66 3.92
CA ASP A 49 -16.55 2.29 2.61
C ASP A 49 -15.29 1.80 1.89
N ILE A 50 -14.35 1.17 2.61
CA ILE A 50 -13.05 0.77 2.09
C ILE A 50 -13.03 -0.75 1.93
N LEU A 51 -13.21 -1.24 0.69
CA LEU A 51 -13.20 -2.67 0.39
C LEU A 51 -11.79 -3.28 0.49
N SER A 52 -10.78 -2.56 0.03
CA SER A 52 -9.41 -3.05 0.09
C SER A 52 -8.38 -1.92 0.04
N VAL A 53 -7.26 -2.13 0.72
CA VAL A 53 -6.05 -1.29 0.68
C VAL A 53 -4.87 -2.23 0.47
N LYS A 54 -4.10 -2.03 -0.61
CA LYS A 54 -2.98 -2.91 -0.98
C LYS A 54 -1.76 -2.13 -1.44
N ALA A 55 -0.65 -2.25 -0.74
CA ALA A 55 0.62 -1.68 -1.17
C ALA A 55 1.35 -2.65 -2.11
N LYS A 56 2.05 -2.11 -3.12
CA LYS A 56 2.96 -2.91 -3.96
C LYS A 56 4.24 -2.15 -4.22
N LEU A 57 5.31 -2.87 -4.53
CA LEU A 57 6.51 -2.29 -5.12
C LEU A 57 6.28 -2.05 -6.62
N SER A 58 6.55 -0.82 -7.07
CA SER A 58 6.45 -0.40 -8.47
C SER A 58 7.63 0.52 -8.82
N LYS A 59 7.71 0.98 -10.08
CA LYS A 59 8.76 1.90 -10.54
C LYS A 59 8.49 3.35 -10.10
N MET A 60 7.29 3.88 -10.37
CA MET A 60 6.92 5.26 -10.03
C MET A 60 5.39 5.36 -9.83
N PRO A 61 4.90 5.77 -8.65
CA PRO A 61 5.66 5.89 -7.39
C PRO A 61 6.29 4.53 -7.01
N GLN A 62 7.28 4.54 -6.11
CA GLN A 62 7.98 3.31 -5.73
C GLN A 62 7.08 2.36 -4.90
N PHE A 63 6.20 2.93 -4.08
CA PHE A 63 5.27 2.19 -3.25
C PHE A 63 3.84 2.72 -3.41
N PRO A 64 3.19 2.53 -4.57
CA PRO A 64 1.78 2.83 -4.74
C PRO A 64 0.94 1.99 -3.78
N VAL A 65 -0.10 2.61 -3.24
CA VAL A 65 -1.14 1.92 -2.48
C VAL A 65 -2.44 1.99 -3.25
N TYR A 66 -2.94 0.82 -3.60
CA TYR A 66 -4.16 0.63 -4.37
C TYR A 66 -5.35 0.49 -3.42
N VAL A 67 -6.41 1.25 -3.68
CA VAL A 67 -7.62 1.26 -2.87
C VAL A 67 -8.83 0.97 -3.77
N ARG A 68 -9.78 0.19 -3.24
CA ARG A 68 -11.12 0.06 -3.82
C ARG A 68 -12.14 0.49 -2.77
N PHE A 69 -13.10 1.28 -3.19
CA PHE A 69 -14.17 1.77 -2.34
C PHE A 69 -15.48 1.03 -2.65
N ALA A 70 -16.40 0.99 -1.68
CA ALA A 70 -17.65 0.25 -1.79
C ALA A 70 -18.65 0.90 -2.77
N ASP A 71 -18.60 2.22 -2.92
CA ASP A 71 -19.44 3.03 -3.79
C ASP A 71 -18.99 3.05 -5.26
N ASP A 72 -17.76 2.60 -5.51
CA ASP A 72 -17.12 2.45 -6.82
C ASP A 72 -16.13 1.27 -6.81
N PRO A 73 -16.64 0.02 -6.74
CA PRO A 73 -15.82 -1.18 -6.55
C PRO A 73 -15.00 -1.55 -7.78
N ASP A 74 -15.42 -1.11 -8.95
CA ASP A 74 -14.77 -1.44 -10.24
C ASP A 74 -13.56 -0.55 -10.52
N THR A 75 -13.43 0.58 -9.81
CA THR A 75 -12.33 1.52 -9.98
C THR A 75 -11.24 1.28 -8.95
N VAL A 76 -9.99 1.19 -9.41
CA VAL A 76 -8.82 1.12 -8.54
C VAL A 76 -8.21 2.50 -8.40
N TYR A 77 -8.18 3.00 -7.17
CA TYR A 77 -7.60 4.27 -6.82
C TYR A 77 -6.15 4.08 -6.38
N ILE A 78 -5.25 4.93 -6.84
CA ILE A 78 -3.81 4.84 -6.54
C ILE A 78 -3.42 6.04 -5.69
N PHE A 79 -2.84 5.75 -4.52
CA PHE A 79 -2.31 6.75 -3.60
C PHE A 79 -0.80 6.59 -3.43
N THR A 80 -0.14 7.68 -3.05
CA THR A 80 1.27 7.71 -2.64
C THR A 80 1.46 8.68 -1.48
N ASP A 81 2.35 8.34 -0.56
CA ASP A 81 2.70 9.16 0.61
C ASP A 81 3.82 10.18 0.32
N ARG A 82 4.32 10.20 -0.93
CA ARG A 82 5.49 10.97 -1.39
C ARG A 82 6.71 10.90 -0.46
N GLY A 83 6.80 9.87 0.38
CA GLY A 83 7.85 9.69 1.38
C GLY A 83 7.72 10.54 2.67
N ALA A 84 6.62 11.25 2.88
CA ALA A 84 6.42 12.13 4.03
C ALA A 84 5.07 11.95 4.77
N SER A 85 4.40 10.80 4.58
CA SER A 85 3.06 10.54 5.13
C SER A 85 1.98 11.54 4.67
N ASP A 86 2.27 12.32 3.63
CA ASP A 86 1.32 13.19 2.96
C ASP A 86 0.68 12.40 1.81
N TRP A 87 -0.50 11.86 2.08
CA TRP A 87 -1.20 11.01 1.14
C TRP A 87 -1.82 11.84 0.01
N THR A 88 -1.36 11.58 -1.20
CA THR A 88 -1.94 12.14 -2.42
C THR A 88 -2.51 11.02 -3.29
N GLN A 89 -3.73 11.23 -3.79
CA GLN A 89 -4.28 10.39 -4.86
C GLN A 89 -3.60 10.78 -6.19
N VAL A 90 -3.03 9.78 -6.86
CA VAL A 90 -2.36 9.94 -8.15
C VAL A 90 -3.31 9.58 -9.30
N ASP A 91 -4.15 8.56 -9.09
CA ASP A 91 -5.06 8.06 -10.12
C ASP A 91 -6.35 7.53 -9.50
N PRO A 92 -7.50 7.69 -10.15
CA PRO A 92 -7.77 8.66 -11.22
C PRO A 92 -7.57 10.10 -10.74
N SER A 93 -7.11 11.01 -11.60
CA SER A 93 -6.94 12.43 -11.25
C SER A 93 -8.28 13.14 -10.98
N THR A 94 -9.35 12.70 -11.64
CA THR A 94 -10.74 13.10 -11.39
C THR A 94 -11.55 11.90 -10.90
N PRO A 95 -11.55 11.63 -9.57
CA PRO A 95 -12.27 10.50 -9.01
C PRO A 95 -13.78 10.63 -9.15
N GLN A 96 -14.42 9.61 -9.73
CA GLN A 96 -15.87 9.58 -9.93
C GLN A 96 -16.64 9.62 -8.61
N ARG A 97 -16.13 8.96 -7.56
CA ARG A 97 -16.69 9.00 -6.20
C ARG A 97 -16.89 10.42 -5.65
N LEU A 98 -15.91 11.32 -5.85
CA LEU A 98 -16.00 12.70 -5.37
C LEU A 98 -16.97 13.55 -6.20
N ARG A 99 -17.20 13.18 -7.46
CA ARG A 99 -18.16 13.90 -8.33
C ARG A 99 -19.60 13.67 -7.88
N LYS A 100 -19.92 12.50 -7.32
CA LYS A 100 -21.27 12.18 -6.82
C LYS A 100 -21.65 13.06 -5.62
N GLU A 101 -20.71 13.35 -4.73
CA GLU A 101 -20.95 14.22 -3.56
C GLU A 101 -21.20 15.68 -3.95
N VAL A 102 -20.49 16.20 -4.96
CA VAL A 102 -20.65 17.60 -5.42
C VAL A 102 -22.01 17.84 -6.06
N ASN A 103 -22.57 16.86 -6.77
CA ASN A 103 -23.85 17.00 -7.46
C ASN A 103 -25.09 16.81 -6.55
N MET A 104 -24.90 16.51 -5.26
CA MET A 104 -25.98 16.33 -4.28
C MET A 104 -26.13 17.53 -3.33
N LYS A 105 -25.31 18.57 -3.46
CA LYS A 105 -25.47 19.87 -2.81
C LYS A 105 -26.16 20.86 -3.75
#